data_AF-A0A842NCU0-F1
#
_entry.id   AF-A0A842NCU0-F1
#
_cell.length_a   1.000
_cell.length_b   1.000
_cell.length_c   1.000
_cell.angle_alpha   90.00
_cell.angle_beta   90.00
_cell.angle_gamma   90.00
#
_symmetry.space_group_name_H-M   'P 1'
#
loop_
_entity.id
_entity.type
_entity.pdbx_description
1 polymer ?
#
loop_
_entity_poly.entity_id
_entity_poly.type
_entity_poly.pdbx_seq_one_letter_code
_entity_poly.pdbx_strand_id
1 'polypeptide(L)'
;NVMDEKLGPELINKFDLYLQDSIIFARNNIKDALDYAMQYSRGKSRELIEKFVLMYVNEVTVDMGEPGEKAVRLMFDMAKQKGLVPDFELKISKPL
;
A
#
# COMPACT_ATOMS: atom_id res chain seq x y z
N ASN A 1 2.35 -2.56 -2.45
CA ASN A 1 3.66 -2.92 -1.84
C ASN A 1 4.70 -3.11 -2.94
N VAL A 2 5.96 -3.41 -2.59
CA VAL A 2 7.05 -3.71 -3.53
C VAL A 2 7.79 -4.96 -3.03
N MET A 3 8.12 -5.89 -3.91
CA MET A 3 8.81 -7.13 -3.57
C MET A 3 9.94 -7.44 -4.56
N ASP A 4 10.99 -8.13 -4.09
CA ASP A 4 12.09 -8.61 -4.92
C ASP A 4 11.62 -9.82 -5.74
N GLU A 5 11.76 -9.76 -7.07
CA GLU A 5 11.41 -10.84 -8.00
C GLU A 5 12.12 -12.16 -7.67
N LYS A 6 13.29 -12.11 -7.01
CA LYS A 6 14.04 -13.29 -6.58
C LYS A 6 13.31 -14.17 -5.58
N LEU A 7 12.30 -13.63 -4.88
CA LEU A 7 11.46 -14.40 -3.96
C LEU A 7 10.58 -15.42 -4.68
N GLY A 8 10.35 -15.24 -5.98
CA GLY A 8 9.53 -16.11 -6.79
C GLY A 8 8.02 -15.85 -6.63
N PRO A 9 7.23 -16.17 -7.67
CA PRO A 9 5.82 -15.78 -7.75
C PRO A 9 4.93 -16.40 -6.67
N GLU A 10 5.23 -17.62 -6.22
CA GLU A 10 4.46 -18.30 -5.17
C GLU A 10 4.56 -17.57 -3.82
N LEU A 11 5.78 -17.24 -3.39
CA LEU A 11 6.01 -16.56 -2.12
C LEU A 11 5.48 -15.12 -2.15
N ILE A 12 5.67 -14.43 -3.28
CA ILE A 12 5.12 -13.10 -3.53
C ILE A 12 3.60 -13.11 -3.37
N ASN A 13 2.90 -13.99 -4.08
CA ASN A 13 1.43 -14.07 -4.00
C ASN A 13 0.94 -14.43 -2.60
N LYS A 14 1.61 -15.37 -1.93
CA LYS A 14 1.31 -15.73 -0.54
C LYS A 14 1.46 -14.54 0.42
N PHE A 15 2.51 -13.75 0.24
CA PHE A 15 2.71 -12.53 1.05
C PHE A 15 1.66 -11.47 0.76
N ASP A 16 1.32 -11.25 -0.52
CA ASP A 16 0.29 -10.30 -0.93
C ASP A 16 -1.06 -10.61 -0.25
N LEU A 17 -1.46 -11.88 -0.22
CA LEU A 17 -2.66 -12.34 0.48
C LEU A 17 -2.60 -12.00 1.99
N TYR A 18 -1.50 -12.34 2.67
CA TYR A 18 -1.35 -12.04 4.09
C TYR A 18 -1.31 -10.53 4.39
N LEU A 19 -0.71 -9.74 3.51
CA LEU A 19 -0.70 -8.29 3.66
C LEU A 19 -2.12 -7.73 3.51
N GLN A 20 -2.87 -8.19 2.52
CA GLN A 20 -4.26 -7.78 2.32
C GLN A 20 -5.13 -8.17 3.53
N ASP A 21 -5.04 -9.42 3.99
CA ASP A 21 -5.74 -9.91 5.19
C ASP A 21 -5.40 -9.08 6.43
N SER A 22 -4.13 -8.70 6.60
CA SER A 22 -3.69 -7.86 7.72
C SER A 22 -4.33 -6.47 7.69
N ILE A 23 -4.43 -5.85 6.51
CA ILE A 23 -5.08 -4.54 6.34
C ILE A 23 -6.58 -4.66 6.60
N ILE A 24 -7.24 -5.67 6.04
CA ILE A 24 -8.68 -5.94 6.26
C ILE A 24 -8.94 -6.15 7.76
N PHE A 25 -8.11 -6.96 8.42
CA PHE A 25 -8.21 -7.22 9.85
C PHE A 25 -8.09 -5.93 10.67
N ALA A 26 -7.10 -5.07 10.38
CA ALA A 26 -6.93 -3.80 11.08
C ALA A 26 -8.14 -2.86 10.88
N ARG A 27 -8.72 -2.83 9.68
CA ARG A 27 -9.90 -2.01 9.37
C ARG A 27 -11.18 -2.52 10.06
N ASN A 28 -11.27 -3.82 10.30
CA ASN A 28 -12.37 -4.40 11.10
C ASN A 28 -12.16 -4.27 12.61
N ASN A 29 -10.93 -3.94 13.05
CA ASN A 29 -10.53 -3.86 14.46
C ASN A 29 -9.80 -2.54 14.76
N ILE A 30 -10.38 -1.41 14.34
CA ILE A 30 -9.74 -0.08 14.37
C ILE A 30 -9.19 0.28 15.75
N LYS A 31 -9.94 0.00 16.82
CA LYS A 31 -9.52 0.33 18.18
C LYS A 31 -8.19 -0.34 18.55
N ASP A 32 -8.10 -1.65 18.34
CA ASP A 32 -6.92 -2.44 18.70
C ASP A 32 -5.74 -2.10 17.77
N ALA A 33 -6.01 -1.89 16.49
CA ALA A 33 -5.01 -1.42 15.53
C ALA A 33 -4.45 -0.05 15.92
N LEU A 34 -5.30 0.89 16.37
CA LEU A 34 -4.87 2.19 16.86
C LEU A 34 -4.12 2.10 18.18
N ASP A 35 -4.55 1.27 19.12
CA ASP A 35 -3.85 1.05 20.39
C ASP A 35 -2.39 0.64 20.14
N TYR A 36 -2.18 -0.27 19.18
CA TYR A 36 -0.84 -0.62 18.73
C TYR A 36 -0.14 0.53 18.01
N ALA A 37 -0.80 1.20 17.05
CA ALA A 37 -0.19 2.28 16.27
C ALA A 37 0.24 3.50 17.11
N MET A 38 -0.41 3.74 18.26
CA MET A 38 -0.12 4.88 19.14
C MET A 38 1.33 4.88 19.67
N GLN A 39 2.01 3.73 19.77
CA GLN A 39 3.42 3.69 20.14
C GLN A 39 4.33 4.41 19.12
N TYR A 40 3.86 4.54 17.87
CA TYR A 40 4.55 5.22 16.77
C TYR A 40 4.03 6.65 16.53
N SER A 41 3.14 7.15 17.39
CA SER A 41 2.49 8.46 17.27
C SER A 41 3.43 9.65 17.39
N ARG A 42 4.63 9.47 17.94
CA ARG A 42 5.59 10.56 18.26
C ARG A 42 4.97 11.64 19.14
N GLY A 43 4.15 11.22 20.12
CA GLY A 43 3.53 12.12 21.12
C GLY A 43 2.31 12.89 20.60
N LYS A 44 1.74 12.50 19.46
CA LYS A 44 0.49 13.08 18.94
C LYS A 44 -0.72 12.48 19.66
N SER A 45 -1.82 13.24 19.70
CA SER A 45 -3.06 12.76 20.33
C SER A 45 -3.67 11.60 19.55
N ARG A 46 -4.46 10.79 20.25
CA ARG A 46 -5.14 9.64 19.65
C ARG A 46 -6.05 10.05 18.50
N GLU A 47 -6.81 11.12 18.69
CA GLU A 47 -7.78 11.63 17.72
C GLU A 47 -7.09 12.09 16.42
N LEU A 48 -5.92 12.73 16.55
CA LEU A 48 -5.13 13.13 15.40
C LEU A 48 -4.54 11.92 14.66
N ILE A 49 -4.05 10.92 15.39
CA ILE A 49 -3.51 9.68 14.80
C ILE A 49 -4.60 8.88 14.12
N GLU A 50 -5.76 8.72 14.74
CA GLU A 50 -6.92 8.07 14.15
C GLU A 50 -7.31 8.70 12.82
N LYS A 51 -7.46 10.04 12.80
CA LYS A 51 -7.74 10.77 11.56
C LYS A 51 -6.65 10.53 10.51
N PHE A 52 -5.38 10.62 10.89
CA PHE A 52 -4.26 10.43 9.98
C PHE A 52 -4.23 9.02 9.39
N VAL A 53 -4.37 7.98 10.22
CA VAL A 53 -4.37 6.59 9.78
C VAL A 53 -5.51 6.32 8.81
N LEU A 54 -6.74 6.73 9.14
CA LEU A 54 -7.92 6.48 8.31
C LEU A 54 -7.90 7.24 6.98
N MET A 55 -7.13 8.33 6.86
CA MET A 55 -6.90 8.99 5.57
C MET A 55 -6.09 8.12 4.59
N TYR A 56 -5.17 7.29 5.09
CA TYR A 56 -4.23 6.51 4.26
C TYR A 56 -4.44 5.00 4.31
N VAL A 57 -5.27 4.50 5.22
CA VAL A 57 -5.66 3.08 5.33
C VAL A 57 -7.14 2.95 5.00
N ASN A 58 -7.42 2.71 3.72
CA ASN A 58 -8.77 2.65 3.16
C ASN A 58 -8.85 1.54 2.09
N GLU A 59 -9.94 1.50 1.31
CA GLU A 59 -10.13 0.48 0.26
C GLU A 59 -8.98 0.46 -0.76
N VAL A 60 -8.42 1.62 -1.12
CA VAL A 60 -7.28 1.70 -2.06
C VAL A 60 -6.04 1.04 -1.50
N THR A 61 -5.90 1.00 -0.17
CA THR A 61 -4.80 0.31 0.52
C THR A 61 -4.99 -1.20 0.52
N VAL A 62 -6.24 -1.68 0.56
CA VAL A 62 -6.60 -3.11 0.46
C VAL A 62 -6.38 -3.61 -0.98
N ASP A 63 -6.88 -2.84 -1.94
CA ASP A 63 -6.70 -3.06 -3.36
C ASP A 63 -6.80 -1.71 -4.09
N MET A 64 -5.73 -1.34 -4.78
CA MET A 64 -5.69 -0.10 -5.55
C MET A 64 -6.63 -0.13 -6.77
N GLY A 65 -7.02 -1.33 -7.22
CA GLY A 65 -7.86 -1.57 -8.37
C GLY A 65 -7.29 -1.01 -9.68
N GLU A 66 -8.11 -1.08 -10.72
CA GLU A 66 -7.78 -0.54 -12.04
C GLU A 66 -7.44 0.98 -12.00
N PRO A 67 -8.16 1.84 -11.24
CA PRO A 67 -7.82 3.26 -11.18
C PRO A 67 -6.43 3.51 -10.56
N GLY A 68 -6.07 2.75 -9.53
CA GLY A 68 -4.76 2.84 -8.89
C GLY A 68 -3.63 2.42 -9.82
N GLU A 69 -3.80 1.30 -10.53
CA GLU A 69 -2.83 0.87 -11.54
C GLU A 69 -2.63 1.94 -12.63
N LYS A 70 -3.72 2.50 -13.17
CA LYS A 70 -3.66 3.58 -14.17
C LYS A 70 -2.93 4.81 -13.63
N ALA A 71 -3.15 5.19 -12.37
CA ALA A 71 -2.47 6.31 -11.75
C ALA A 71 -0.96 6.09 -11.63
N VAL A 72 -0.52 4.88 -11.24
CA VAL A 72 0.90 4.53 -11.15
C VAL A 72 1.56 4.55 -12.54
N ARG A 73 0.90 3.97 -13.55
CA ARG A 73 1.38 4.00 -14.94
C ARG A 73 1.56 5.44 -15.44
N LEU A 74 0.53 6.26 -15.29
CA LEU A 74 0.58 7.68 -15.69
C LEU A 74 1.69 8.45 -14.98
N MET A 75 1.88 8.22 -13.67
CA MET A 75 2.95 8.86 -12.90
C MET A 75 4.33 8.55 -13.50
N PHE A 76 4.62 7.29 -13.82
CA PHE A 76 5.90 6.90 -14.39
C PHE A 76 6.06 7.34 -15.85
N ASP A 77 4.99 7.35 -16.64
CA ASP A 77 5.02 7.90 -18.00
C ASP A 77 5.39 9.39 -17.98
N MET A 78 4.79 10.17 -17.08
CA MET A 78 5.14 11.58 -16.87
C MET A 78 6.60 11.74 -16.41
N ALA A 79 7.09 10.86 -15.55
CA ALA A 79 8.47 10.88 -15.09
C ALA A 79 9.47 10.61 -16.23
N LYS A 80 9.18 9.63 -17.10
CA LYS A 80 9.97 9.31 -18.30
C LYS A 80 9.99 10.46 -19.29
N GLN A 81 8.84 11.07 -19.58
CA GLN A 81 8.74 12.23 -20.47
C GLN A 81 9.58 13.42 -20.00
N LYS A 82 9.79 13.54 -18.68
CA LYS A 82 10.61 14.59 -18.06
C LYS A 82 12.07 14.17 -17.82
N GLY A 83 12.47 12.95 -18.17
CA GLY A 83 13.81 12.44 -17.93
C GLY A 83 14.17 12.28 -16.45
N LEU A 84 13.18 12.13 -15.56
CA LEU A 84 13.39 11.94 -14.12
C LEU A 84 13.78 10.50 -13.75
N VAL A 85 13.52 9.56 -14.65
CA VAL A 85 13.80 8.13 -14.52
C VAL A 85 14.31 7.60 -15.86
N PRO A 86 15.12 6.52 -15.87
CA PRO A 86 15.48 5.84 -17.11
C PRO A 86 14.24 5.27 -17.81
N ASP A 87 14.39 4.82 -19.05
CA ASP A 87 13.36 3.98 -19.66
C ASP A 87 13.41 2.57 -19.08
N PHE A 88 12.24 2.04 -18.71
CA PHE A 88 12.07 0.72 -18.12
C PHE A 88 10.65 0.22 -18.33
N GLU A 89 10.45 -1.09 -18.32
CA GLU A 89 9.12 -1.68 -18.34
C GLU A 89 8.55 -1.74 -16.92
N LEU A 90 7.44 -1.05 -16.67
CA LEU A 90 6.76 -1.09 -15.38
C LEU A 90 6.00 -2.41 -15.24
N LYS A 91 6.47 -3.26 -14.31
CA LYS A 91 5.80 -4.49 -13.92
C LYS A 91 4.90 -4.26 -12.70
N ILE A 92 3.65 -4.66 -12.82
CA ILE A 92 2.66 -4.64 -11.73
C ILE A 92 2.14 -6.06 -11.60
N SER A 93 2.11 -6.57 -10.36
CA SER A 93 1.55 -7.90 -10.07
C SER A 93 0.08 -7.94 -10.47
N LYS A 94 -0.39 -9.12 -10.87
CA LYS A 94 -1.82 -9.31 -11.13
C LYS A 94 -2.62 -9.06 -9.84
N PRO A 95 -3.86 -8.58 -9.95
CA PRO A 95 -4.77 -8.56 -8.81
C PRO A 95 -4.86 -9.94 -8.14
N LEU A 96 -5.05 -9.92 -6.82
CA LEU A 96 -5.25 -11.13 -6.01
C LEU A 96 -6.56 -11.85 -6.35
#